data_AF-F7PMU2-F1
#
_entry.id   AF-F7PMU2-F1
#
_cell.length_a   1.000
_cell.length_b   1.000
_cell.length_c   1.000
_cell.angle_alpha   90.00
_cell.angle_beta   90.00
_cell.angle_gamma   90.00
#
_symmetry.space_group_name_H-M   'P 1'
#
loop_
_entity.id
_entity.type
_entity.pdbx_description
1 polymer ?
#
loop_
_entity_poly.entity_id
_entity_poly.type
_entity_poly.pdbx_seq_one_letter_code
_entity_poly.pdbx_strand_id
1 'polypeptide(L)' 'MSNPANGSRSERATTDRSPEQPATADTIERYQTEDGTVIYDAANPMAWIYSDDAVDLPGQR' A
#
# COMPACT_ATOMS: atom_id res chain seq x y z
N MET A 1 6.15 -41.74 28.68
CA MET A 1 5.97 -40.26 28.67
C MET A 1 5.76 -39.86 27.23
N SER A 2 4.54 -39.41 26.88
CA SER A 2 4.18 -39.02 25.50
C SER A 2 4.68 -37.61 25.23
N ASN A 3 5.38 -37.41 24.11
CA ASN A 3 5.83 -36.10 23.63
C ASN A 3 4.69 -35.44 22.83
N PRO A 4 4.04 -34.36 23.31
CA PRO A 4 2.96 -33.70 22.59
C PRO A 4 3.47 -32.56 21.68
N ALA A 5 4.75 -32.55 21.32
CA ALA A 5 5.29 -31.60 20.36
C ALA A 5 5.11 -32.11 18.91
N ASN A 6 3.86 -32.27 18.48
CA ASN A 6 3.52 -32.29 17.05
C ASN A 6 2.31 -31.39 16.83
N GLY A 7 2.50 -30.10 17.11
CA GLY A 7 1.58 -29.07 16.64
C GLY A 7 1.73 -28.97 15.14
N SER A 8 0.67 -29.36 14.43
CA SER A 8 0.51 -29.31 12.99
C SER A 8 1.25 -28.12 12.40
N ARG A 9 2.25 -28.39 11.56
CA ARG A 9 2.90 -27.41 10.70
C ARG A 9 1.78 -26.75 9.91
N SER A 10 1.33 -25.55 10.34
CA SER A 10 0.36 -24.77 9.59
C SER A 10 0.93 -24.62 8.19
N GLU A 11 0.34 -25.33 7.25
CA GLU A 11 0.51 -25.12 5.83
C GLU A 11 0.26 -23.64 5.64
N ARG A 12 1.33 -22.90 5.36
CA ARG A 12 1.26 -21.46 5.17
C ARG A 12 0.51 -21.29 3.87
N ALA A 13 -0.82 -21.27 3.94
CA ALA A 13 -1.68 -20.92 2.84
C ALA A 13 -1.20 -19.54 2.40
N THR A 14 -0.53 -19.50 1.26
CA THR A 14 -0.29 -18.30 0.49
C THR A 14 -1.64 -17.85 -0.06
N THR A 15 -2.54 -17.43 0.83
CA THR A 15 -3.67 -16.61 0.45
C THR A 15 -3.05 -15.31 -0.01
N ASP A 16 -3.16 -15.04 -1.30
CA ASP A 16 -2.84 -13.75 -1.89
C ASP A 16 -3.63 -12.69 -1.10
N ARG A 17 -2.93 -11.99 -0.21
CA ARG A 17 -3.49 -10.96 0.68
C ARG A 17 -3.17 -9.59 0.12
N SER A 18 -3.23 -9.47 -1.21
CA SER A 18 -3.11 -8.15 -1.82
C SER A 18 -4.30 -7.32 -1.34
N PRO A 19 -4.07 -6.10 -0.83
CA PRO A 19 -5.16 -5.25 -0.38
C PRO A 19 -6.11 -4.98 -1.54
N GLU A 20 -7.42 -5.06 -1.27
CA GLU A 20 -8.43 -4.68 -2.25
C GLU A 20 -8.23 -3.20 -2.60
N GLN A 21 -8.29 -2.90 -3.90
CA GLN A 21 -8.15 -1.54 -4.37
C GLN A 21 -9.38 -0.72 -3.95
N PRO A 22 -9.20 0.49 -3.38
CA PRO A 22 -10.34 1.30 -2.97
C PRO A 22 -11.17 1.72 -4.18
N ALA A 23 -12.48 1.87 -4.00
CA ALA A 23 -13.41 2.29 -5.06
C ALA A 23 -13.07 3.67 -5.67
N THR A 24 -12.28 4.49 -4.98
CA THR A 24 -11.82 5.80 -5.45
C THR A 24 -10.52 5.73 -6.25
N ALA A 25 -9.89 4.55 -6.39
CA ALA A 25 -8.58 4.46 -7.03
C ALA A 25 -8.57 4.97 -8.48
N ASP A 26 -9.69 4.84 -9.19
CA ASP A 26 -9.84 5.30 -10.57
C ASP A 26 -9.88 6.83 -10.70
N THR A 27 -10.15 7.55 -9.60
CA THR A 27 -10.24 9.02 -9.57
C THR A 27 -9.02 9.68 -8.94
N ILE A 28 -8.09 8.89 -8.39
CA ILE A 28 -6.85 9.42 -7.81
C ILE A 28 -5.86 9.78 -8.91
N GLU A 29 -5.41 11.02 -8.88
CA GLU A 29 -4.42 11.56 -9.81
C GLU A 29 -3.20 12.11 -9.08
N ARG A 30 -2.07 12.18 -9.80
CA ARG A 30 -0.80 12.70 -9.31
C ARG A 30 -0.27 13.78 -10.24
N TYR A 31 0.11 14.91 -9.65
CA TYR A 31 0.67 16.05 -10.35
C TYR A 31 2.02 16.40 -9.77
N GLN A 32 3.02 16.51 -10.64
CA GLN A 32 4.32 17.03 -10.27
C GLN A 32 4.32 18.55 -10.41
N THR A 33 4.76 19.25 -9.38
CA THR A 33 5.00 20.70 -9.39
C THR A 33 6.50 20.97 -9.23
N GLU A 34 6.89 22.24 -9.32
CA GLU A 34 8.28 22.66 -9.06
C GLU A 34 8.69 22.42 -7.60
N ASP A 35 7.72 22.45 -6.68
CA ASP A 35 7.96 22.36 -5.24
C ASP A 35 7.74 20.94 -4.67
N GLY A 36 7.06 20.04 -5.39
CA GLY A 36 6.76 18.71 -4.88
C GLY A 36 5.73 17.92 -5.70
N THR A 37 5.05 16.99 -5.04
CA THR A 37 4.01 16.14 -5.63
C THR A 37 2.67 16.35 -4.92
N VAL A 38 1.62 16.56 -5.71
CA VAL A 38 0.23 16.59 -5.24
C VAL A 38 -0.45 15.28 -5.60
N ILE A 39 -1.09 14.65 -4.62
CA ILE A 39 -2.00 13.51 -4.80
C ILE A 39 -3.40 14.01 -4.51
N TYR A 40 -4.33 13.77 -5.42
CA TYR A 40 -5.66 14.38 -5.40
C TYR A 40 -6.73 13.42 -5.90
N ASP A 41 -7.95 13.51 -5.35
CA ASP A 41 -9.13 12.80 -5.84
C ASP A 41 -9.99 13.70 -6.75
N ALA A 42 -10.05 13.39 -8.04
CA ALA A 42 -10.84 14.14 -9.03
C ALA A 42 -12.34 14.18 -8.74
N ALA A 43 -12.87 13.18 -8.02
CA ALA A 43 -14.26 13.13 -7.62
C ALA A 43 -14.54 13.86 -6.29
N ASN A 44 -13.51 14.20 -5.51
CA ASN A 44 -13.66 14.91 -4.24
C ASN A 44 -12.60 16.01 -4.08
N PRO A 45 -12.92 17.27 -4.44
CA PRO A 45 -11.94 18.35 -4.45
C PRO A 45 -11.27 18.68 -3.12
N MET A 46 -11.85 18.26 -1.99
CA MET A 46 -11.29 18.50 -0.67
C MET A 46 -10.34 17.39 -0.19
N ALA A 47 -10.24 16.28 -0.92
CA ALA A 47 -9.35 15.18 -0.60
C ALA A 47 -8.03 15.30 -1.37
N TRP A 48 -7.02 15.90 -0.72
CA TRP A 48 -5.69 16.04 -1.29
C TRP A 48 -4.60 15.97 -0.23
N ILE A 49 -3.41 15.55 -0.67
CA ILE A 49 -2.18 15.51 0.13
C ILE A 49 -1.05 16.06 -0.74
N TYR A 50 -0.15 16.80 -0.10
CA TYR A 50 1.09 17.31 -0.70
C TYR A 50 2.31 16.68 -0.04
N SER A 51 3.34 16.40 -0.85
CA SER A 51 4.66 15.96 -0.41
C SER A 51 5.72 16.82 -1.08
N ASP A 52 6.71 17.28 -0.33
CA ASP A 52 7.83 18.08 -0.85
C ASP A 52 8.86 17.17 -1.57
N ASP A 53 9.43 16.21 -0.86
CA ASP A 53 10.50 15.34 -1.33
C ASP A 53 10.10 13.86 -1.27
N ALA A 54 10.38 13.13 -2.34
CA ALA A 54 10.29 11.68 -2.34
C ALA A 54 11.53 11.09 -1.67
N VAL A 55 11.33 10.23 -0.67
CA VAL A 55 12.43 9.50 -0.04
C VAL A 55 12.66 8.19 -0.78
N ASP A 56 13.89 7.94 -1.21
CA ASP A 56 14.29 6.66 -1.79
C ASP A 56 14.14 5.53 -0.76
N LEU A 57 13.36 4.51 -1.13
CA LEU A 57 13.22 3.32 -0.31
C LEU A 57 14.43 2.39 -0.54
N PRO A 58 15.16 2.00 0.51
CA PRO A 58 16.31 1.11 0.36
C PRO A 58 15.87 -0.27 -0.13
N GLY A 59 16.46 -0.75 -1.23
CA GLY A 59 16.42 -2.15 -1.63
C GLY A 59 15.30 -2.60 -2.58
N GLN A 60 14.67 -1.70 -3.33
CA GLN A 60 13.85 -2.10 -4.49
C GLN A 60 14.66 -1.89 -5.79
N ARG A 61 15.49 -2.88 -6.14
CA ARG A 61 16.13 -2.97 -7.47
C ARG A 61 15.76 -4.28 -8.14
#